data_AF-A0A5P1EBB9-F1
#
_entry.id   AF-A0A5P1EBB9-F1
#
_cell.length_a   1.000
_cell.length_b   1.000
_cell.length_c   1.000
_cell.angle_alpha   90.00
_cell.angle_beta   90.00
_cell.angle_gamma   90.00
#
_symmetry.space_group_name_H-M   'P 1'
#
loop_
_entity.id
_entity.type
_entity.pdbx_description
1 polymer ?
#
loop_
_entity_poly.entity_id
_entity_poly.type
_entity_poly.pdbx_seq_one_letter_code
_entity_poly.pdbx_strand_id
1 'polypeptide(L)'
;MDSDKGRVLTCNLSNVYFVTEARSRWLRSSEICEILRNHKRFNLTVDPPHKPPGGSFFLFNKNEVRNFRKDGHCWRKKKDGITVREAHEKLKIGKELVLDCYYAHGEDNKNFRRRIYWLHDEKLENIVLVHYRDLSEF
;
A
#
# COMPACT_ATOMS: atom_id res chain seq x y z
N MET A 1 -13.89 36.09 16.10
CA MET A 1 -13.33 35.61 14.83
C MET A 1 -12.06 34.86 15.16
N ASP A 2 -12.14 33.54 15.28
CA ASP A 2 -10.95 32.71 15.06
C ASP A 2 -11.38 31.31 14.60
N SER A 3 -11.29 31.13 13.29
CA SER A 3 -10.78 29.95 12.59
C SER A 3 -11.17 28.57 13.13
N ASP A 4 -12.37 28.13 12.77
CA ASP A 4 -12.72 26.71 12.66
C ASP A 4 -11.79 26.05 11.61
N LYS A 5 -10.63 25.58 12.06
CA LYS A 5 -9.66 24.86 11.24
C LYS A 5 -10.25 23.50 10.90
N GLY A 6 -10.83 23.44 9.70
CA GLY A 6 -11.25 22.26 8.95
C GLY A 6 -10.95 20.91 9.62
N ARG A 7 -11.93 20.40 10.36
CA ARG A 7 -12.10 18.95 10.53
C ARG A 7 -12.07 18.35 9.13
N VAL A 8 -10.99 17.65 8.79
CA VAL A 8 -11.02 16.70 7.68
C VAL A 8 -12.11 15.70 8.06
N LEU A 9 -13.28 15.84 7.44
CA LEU A 9 -14.34 14.86 7.50
C LEU A 9 -13.73 13.59 6.90
N THR A 10 -13.23 12.69 7.76
CA THR A 10 -12.91 11.33 7.33
C THR A 10 -14.24 10.70 6.99
N CYS A 11 -14.64 10.81 5.72
CA CYS A 11 -15.77 10.07 5.19
C CYS A 11 -15.44 8.59 5.43
N ASN A 12 -16.23 7.93 6.27
CA ASN A 12 -16.05 6.50 6.56
C ASN A 12 -16.34 5.70 5.28
N LEU A 13 -15.32 5.52 4.45
CA LEU A 13 -15.39 4.70 3.25
C LEU A 13 -15.54 3.22 3.65
N SER A 14 -16.27 2.47 2.82
CA SER A 14 -16.54 1.05 3.06
C SER A 14 -15.44 0.16 2.48
N ASN A 15 -15.32 -1.08 2.98
CA ASN A 15 -14.39 -2.07 2.41
C ASN A 15 -14.71 -2.34 0.94
N VAL A 16 -15.99 -2.32 0.56
CA VAL A 16 -16.45 -2.48 -0.83
C VAL A 16 -15.90 -1.38 -1.72
N TYR A 17 -15.90 -0.13 -1.26
CA TYR A 17 -15.33 1.00 -2.01
C TYR A 17 -13.83 0.77 -2.29
N PHE A 18 -13.03 0.46 -1.25
CA PHE A 18 -11.59 0.30 -1.42
C PHE A 18 -11.23 -0.86 -2.36
N VAL A 19 -11.93 -1.99 -2.25
CA VAL A 19 -11.73 -3.13 -3.15
C VAL A 19 -12.08 -2.78 -4.59
N THR A 20 -13.15 -2.02 -4.80
CA THR A 20 -13.57 -1.57 -6.13
C THR A 20 -12.53 -0.64 -6.76
N GLU A 21 -12.07 0.36 -6.01
CA GLU A 21 -11.08 1.32 -6.51
C GLU A 21 -9.70 0.69 -6.72
N ALA A 22 -9.28 -0.24 -5.86
CA ALA A 22 -8.01 -0.96 -6.02
C ALA A 22 -7.96 -1.74 -7.34
N ARG A 23 -9.10 -2.28 -7.81
CA ARG A 23 -9.19 -2.96 -9.11
C ARG A 23 -9.01 -2.03 -10.29
N SER A 24 -9.44 -0.77 -10.20
CA SER A 24 -9.42 0.17 -11.32
C SER A 24 -8.21 1.11 -11.33
N ARG A 25 -7.66 1.47 -10.15
CA ARG A 25 -6.54 2.41 -10.02
C ARG A 25 -5.72 2.18 -8.75
N TRP A 26 -4.60 2.91 -8.65
CA TRP A 26 -3.94 3.08 -7.36
C TRP A 26 -4.86 3.85 -6.40
N LEU A 27 -4.95 3.38 -5.15
CA LEU A 27 -5.58 4.13 -4.07
C LEU A 27 -4.80 5.42 -3.82
N ARG A 28 -5.52 6.51 -3.57
CA ARG A 28 -5.00 7.86 -3.29
C ARG A 28 -4.40 7.90 -1.88
N SER A 29 -3.47 8.82 -1.65
CA SER A 29 -2.83 8.97 -0.32
C SER A 29 -3.83 9.07 0.83
N SER A 30 -4.95 9.80 0.65
CA SER A 30 -6.01 9.92 1.65
C SER A 30 -6.70 8.59 1.95
N GLU A 31 -6.96 7.78 0.92
CA GLU A 31 -7.59 6.45 1.05
C GLU A 31 -6.65 5.46 1.76
N ILE A 32 -5.36 5.49 1.39
CA ILE A 32 -4.32 4.69 2.07
C ILE A 32 -4.24 5.06 3.56
N CYS A 33 -4.26 6.35 3.88
CA CYS A 33 -4.23 6.80 5.28
C CYS A 33 -5.47 6.37 6.05
N GLU A 34 -6.65 6.45 5.42
CA GLU A 34 -7.91 5.99 6.02
C GLU A 34 -7.83 4.50 6.38
N ILE A 35 -7.31 3.67 5.47
CA ILE A 35 -7.13 2.23 5.72
C ILE A 35 -6.13 2.00 6.86
N LEU A 36 -4.95 2.64 6.82
CA LEU A 36 -3.88 2.40 7.80
C LEU A 36 -4.25 2.89 9.21
N ARG A 37 -4.86 4.08 9.34
CA ARG A 37 -5.31 4.61 10.64
C ARG A 37 -6.43 3.78 11.24
N ASN A 38 -7.29 3.23 10.38
CA ASN A 38 -8.41 2.41 10.81
C ASN A 38 -8.17 0.90 10.61
N HIS A 39 -6.91 0.45 10.62
CA HIS A 39 -6.55 -0.95 10.33
C HIS A 39 -7.30 -1.98 11.17
N LYS A 40 -7.74 -1.62 12.38
CA LYS A 40 -8.56 -2.49 13.26
C LYS A 40 -9.93 -2.87 12.67
N ARG A 41 -10.41 -2.15 11.65
CA ARG A 41 -11.63 -2.48 10.89
C ARG A 41 -11.39 -3.53 9.79
N PHE A 42 -10.14 -3.90 9.58
CA PHE A 42 -9.69 -4.81 8.54
C PHE A 42 -8.99 -6.00 9.18
N ASN A 43 -8.99 -7.13 8.49
CA ASN A 43 -8.22 -8.29 8.93
C ASN A 43 -6.75 -8.10 8.55
N LEU A 44 -5.87 -8.19 9.54
CA LEU A 44 -4.44 -8.32 9.27
C LEU A 44 -4.16 -9.70 8.70
N THR A 45 -3.31 -9.74 7.68
CA THR A 45 -2.88 -10.95 7.03
C THR A 45 -1.71 -11.53 7.83
N VAL A 46 -1.78 -12.81 8.17
CA VAL A 46 -0.81 -13.50 9.03
C VAL A 46 0.32 -14.17 8.24
N ASP A 47 0.13 -14.36 6.94
CA ASP A 47 1.09 -14.96 6.01
C ASP A 47 1.07 -14.26 4.64
N PRO A 48 2.21 -14.15 3.93
CA PRO A 48 2.23 -13.51 2.62
C PRO A 48 1.43 -14.34 1.60
N PRO A 49 0.47 -13.75 0.87
CA PRO A 49 -0.28 -14.49 -0.16
C PRO A 49 0.64 -14.90 -1.30
N HIS A 50 0.41 -16.09 -1.87
CA HIS A 50 1.15 -16.56 -3.05
C HIS A 50 0.52 -16.01 -4.34
N LYS A 51 1.33 -15.30 -5.13
CA LYS A 51 0.97 -14.66 -6.41
C LYS A 51 -0.38 -13.92 -6.36
N PRO A 52 -0.56 -12.94 -5.46
CA PRO A 52 -1.79 -12.18 -5.37
C PRO A 52 -2.12 -11.50 -6.72
N PRO A 53 -3.40 -11.46 -7.12
CA PRO A 53 -3.81 -10.90 -8.41
C PRO A 53 -3.77 -9.37 -8.41
N GLY A 54 -3.79 -8.77 -9.60
CA GLY A 54 -3.97 -7.33 -9.75
C GLY A 54 -5.29 -6.86 -9.14
N GLY A 55 -5.28 -5.69 -8.51
CA GLY A 55 -6.44 -5.11 -7.83
C GLY A 55 -6.66 -5.60 -6.40
N SER A 56 -5.75 -6.40 -5.86
CA SER A 56 -5.79 -6.87 -4.48
C SER A 56 -4.89 -6.04 -3.56
N PHE A 57 -5.29 -5.90 -2.30
CA PHE A 57 -4.45 -5.33 -1.26
C PHE A 57 -4.56 -6.11 0.04
N PHE A 58 -3.52 -6.04 0.86
CA PHE A 58 -3.38 -6.76 2.12
C PHE A 58 -2.74 -5.87 3.17
N LEU A 59 -3.20 -6.00 4.42
CA LEU A 59 -2.60 -5.32 5.57
C LEU A 59 -1.77 -6.33 6.36
N PHE A 60 -0.61 -5.90 6.83
CA PHE A 60 0.25 -6.70 7.70
C PHE A 60 0.71 -5.87 8.88
N ASN A 61 0.92 -6.53 10.03
CA ASN A 61 1.86 -6.05 11.03
C ASN A 61 3.26 -6.55 10.65
N LYS A 62 4.14 -5.67 10.16
CA LYS A 62 5.48 -6.04 9.67
C LYS A 62 6.40 -6.60 10.76
N ASN A 63 6.10 -6.33 12.03
CA ASN A 63 6.84 -6.87 13.17
C ASN A 63 6.53 -8.35 13.40
N GLU A 64 5.29 -8.77 13.11
CA GLU A 64 4.81 -10.14 13.22
C GLU A 64 5.11 -10.94 11.95
N VAL A 65 4.86 -10.36 10.77
CA VAL A 65 5.03 -11.02 9.47
C VAL A 65 6.21 -10.41 8.71
N ARG A 66 7.45 -10.64 9.19
CA ARG A 66 8.66 -10.01 8.62
C ARG A 66 8.89 -10.33 7.14
N ASN A 67 8.38 -11.47 6.68
CA ASN A 67 8.49 -11.97 5.32
C ASN A 67 7.31 -11.57 4.40
N PHE A 68 6.47 -10.59 4.77
CA PHE A 68 5.31 -10.15 3.99
C PHE A 68 5.58 -9.79 2.51
N ARG A 69 6.85 -9.56 2.13
CA ARG A 69 7.27 -9.33 0.73
C ARG A 69 7.50 -10.61 -0.08
N LYS A 70 7.51 -11.79 0.54
CA LYS A 70 7.71 -13.11 -0.11
C LYS A 70 6.41 -13.61 -0.73
N ASP A 71 5.90 -12.86 -1.70
CA ASP A 71 4.60 -13.08 -2.34
C ASP A 71 4.65 -13.99 -3.58
N GLY A 72 5.79 -14.60 -3.88
CA GLY A 72 5.94 -15.55 -4.99
C GLY A 72 5.96 -14.93 -6.39
N HIS A 73 5.88 -13.59 -6.51
CA HIS A 73 6.08 -12.90 -7.78
C HIS A 73 7.57 -12.71 -8.07
N CYS A 74 7.95 -12.80 -9.35
CA CYS A 74 9.29 -12.42 -9.81
C CYS A 74 9.33 -10.90 -9.98
N TRP A 75 10.02 -10.22 -9.07
CA TRP A 75 10.23 -8.78 -9.12
C TRP A 75 11.56 -8.45 -9.80
N ARG A 76 11.59 -7.33 -10.55
CA ARG A 76 12.82 -6.83 -11.15
C ARG A 76 13.91 -6.66 -10.11
N LYS A 77 15.11 -7.11 -10.43
CA LYS A 77 16.26 -7.05 -9.52
C LYS A 77 17.20 -5.91 -9.85
N LYS A 78 18.05 -5.56 -8.88
CA LYS A 78 19.21 -4.66 -9.08
C LYS A 78 20.26 -5.38 -9.94
N LYS A 79 21.34 -4.67 -10.27
CA LYS A 79 22.44 -5.22 -11.08
C LYS A 79 23.10 -6.44 -10.44
N ASP A 80 22.97 -6.61 -9.12
CA ASP A 80 23.45 -7.76 -8.37
C ASP A 80 22.69 -9.07 -8.65
N GLY A 81 21.53 -9.02 -9.32
CA GLY A 81 20.70 -10.20 -9.59
C GLY A 81 20.05 -10.83 -8.35
N ILE A 82 20.17 -10.21 -7.18
CA ILE A 82 19.70 -10.73 -5.89
C ILE A 82 18.64 -9.79 -5.32
N THR A 83 18.95 -8.52 -5.21
CA THR A 83 18.12 -7.54 -4.50
C THR A 83 16.98 -7.07 -5.39
N VAL A 84 15.74 -7.07 -4.91
CA VAL A 84 14.62 -6.46 -5.63
C VAL A 84 14.88 -4.96 -5.82
N ARG A 85 14.65 -4.47 -7.04
CA ARG A 85 14.69 -3.05 -7.37
C ARG A 85 13.38 -2.41 -6.94
N GLU A 86 13.36 -1.91 -5.71
CA GLU A 86 12.29 -1.08 -5.18
C GLU A 86 12.69 0.40 -5.24
N ALA A 87 11.84 1.24 -5.84
CA ALA A 87 11.96 2.69 -5.73
C ALA A 87 11.26 3.17 -4.46
N HIS A 88 11.74 4.24 -3.84
CA HIS A 88 11.16 4.83 -2.63
C HIS A 88 10.58 6.20 -2.95
N GLU A 89 9.30 6.39 -2.63
CA GLU A 89 8.59 7.65 -2.77
C GLU A 89 7.97 8.07 -1.43
N LYS A 90 7.89 9.37 -1.23
CA LYS A 90 7.33 10.03 -0.04
C LYS A 90 6.05 10.76 -0.44
N LEU A 91 4.90 10.30 0.05
CA LEU A 91 3.59 10.82 -0.37
C LEU A 91 2.99 11.78 0.63
N LYS A 92 2.37 12.84 0.11
CA LYS A 92 1.78 13.93 0.90
C LYS A 92 0.26 13.92 0.87
N ILE A 93 -0.34 14.47 1.92
CA ILE A 93 -1.75 14.91 1.94
C ILE A 93 -1.73 16.42 2.18
N GLY A 94 -2.23 17.20 1.23
CA GLY A 94 -2.05 18.64 1.25
C GLY A 94 -0.56 18.99 1.22
N LYS A 95 -0.07 19.65 2.28
CA LYS A 95 1.34 20.05 2.42
C LYS A 95 2.16 19.12 3.32
N GLU A 96 1.51 18.21 4.03
CA GLU A 96 2.14 17.35 5.03
C GLU A 96 2.63 16.04 4.39
N LEU A 97 3.85 15.62 4.75
CA LEU A 97 4.36 14.29 4.40
C LEU A 97 3.74 13.26 5.34
N VAL A 98 3.04 12.28 4.78
CA VAL A 98 2.24 11.35 5.60
C VAL A 98 2.62 9.89 5.39
N LEU A 99 3.07 9.50 4.19
CA LEU A 99 3.34 8.11 3.85
C LEU A 99 4.71 7.95 3.21
N ASP A 100 5.32 6.81 3.50
CA ASP A 100 6.37 6.24 2.66
C ASP A 100 5.75 5.18 1.74
N CYS A 101 6.30 5.04 0.53
CA CYS A 101 5.83 4.12 -0.49
C CYS A 101 7.03 3.44 -1.18
N TYR A 102 7.13 2.12 -1.09
CA TYR A 102 8.02 1.33 -1.95
C TYR A 102 7.29 0.84 -3.20
N TYR A 103 7.94 0.94 -4.36
CA TYR A 103 7.39 0.58 -5.66
C TYR A 103 8.25 -0.47 -6.35
N ALA A 104 7.67 -1.62 -6.67
CA ALA A 104 8.32 -2.71 -7.38
C ALA A 104 7.64 -3.00 -8.73
N HIS A 105 8.44 -3.43 -9.70
CA HIS A 105 7.99 -3.84 -11.03
C HIS A 105 8.14 -5.35 -11.20
N GLY A 106 7.15 -6.00 -11.82
CA GLY A 106 7.28 -7.38 -12.26
C GLY A 106 8.43 -7.55 -13.27
N GLU A 107 9.16 -8.64 -13.13
CA GLU A 107 10.14 -9.12 -14.11
C GLU A 107 9.41 -9.72 -15.31
N ASP A 108 8.59 -10.74 -15.05
CA ASP A 108 7.87 -11.51 -16.08
C ASP A 108 6.79 -10.66 -16.78
N ASN A 109 5.91 -10.02 -16.00
CA ASN A 109 4.91 -9.08 -16.50
C ASN A 109 5.35 -7.64 -16.23
N LYS A 110 5.75 -6.94 -17.29
CA LYS A 110 6.17 -5.53 -17.24
C LYS A 110 5.04 -4.54 -16.94
N ASN A 111 3.77 -4.97 -16.87
CA ASN A 111 2.64 -4.16 -16.43
C ASN A 111 2.24 -4.44 -14.98
N PHE A 112 2.72 -5.54 -14.39
CA PHE A 112 2.44 -5.89 -13.02
C PHE A 112 3.32 -5.08 -12.04
N ARG A 113 2.70 -4.62 -10.95
CA ARG A 113 3.31 -3.71 -9.97
C ARG A 113 2.86 -4.03 -8.56
N ARG A 114 3.74 -3.71 -7.61
CA ARG A 114 3.44 -3.70 -6.18
C ARG A 114 3.81 -2.36 -5.56
N ARG A 115 2.91 -1.82 -4.74
CA ARG A 115 3.18 -0.71 -3.82
C ARG A 115 3.07 -1.18 -2.39
N ILE A 116 4.00 -0.76 -1.54
CA ILE A 116 3.98 -1.00 -0.09
C ILE A 116 3.95 0.36 0.58
N TYR A 117 2.95 0.60 1.42
CA TYR A 117 2.74 1.86 2.11
C TYR A 117 2.82 1.69 3.62
N TRP A 118 3.33 2.69 4.32
CA TRP A 118 3.18 2.85 5.77
C TRP A 118 3.15 4.33 6.15
N LEU A 119 2.56 4.63 7.31
CA LEU A 119 2.48 5.98 7.84
C LEU A 119 3.83 6.39 8.46
N HIS A 120 4.16 7.66 8.31
CA HIS A 120 5.21 8.31 9.10
C HIS A 120 4.67 8.69 10.49
N ASP A 121 4.20 7.68 11.23
CA ASP A 121 3.64 7.78 12.58
C ASP A 121 4.20 6.61 13.38
N GLU A 122 4.97 6.90 14.43
CA GLU A 122 5.66 5.90 15.26
C GLU A 122 4.70 4.86 15.86
N LYS A 123 3.42 5.20 16.05
CA LYS A 123 2.42 4.28 16.61
C LYS A 123 1.83 3.32 15.57
N LEU A 124 1.98 3.64 14.28
CA LEU A 124 1.35 2.93 13.17
C LEU A 124 2.33 2.49 12.10
N GLU A 125 3.62 2.82 12.20
CA GLU A 125 4.63 2.49 11.19
C GLU A 125 4.83 0.98 10.98
N ASN A 126 4.43 0.15 11.96
CA ASN A 126 4.45 -1.29 11.86
C ASN A 126 3.30 -1.86 11.01
N ILE A 127 2.23 -1.09 10.80
CA ILE A 127 1.12 -1.47 9.94
C ILE A 127 1.46 -1.05 8.51
N VAL A 128 1.54 -2.04 7.62
CA VAL A 128 1.87 -1.84 6.21
C VAL A 128 0.71 -2.29 5.33
N LEU A 129 0.43 -1.52 4.27
CA LEU A 129 -0.49 -1.93 3.21
C LEU A 129 0.31 -2.33 1.98
N VAL A 130 0.10 -3.55 1.48
CA VAL A 130 0.65 -4.02 0.21
C VAL A 130 -0.45 -4.04 -0.82
N HIS A 131 -0.25 -3.37 -1.95
CA HIS A 131 -1.24 -3.20 -3.01
C HIS A 131 -0.66 -3.63 -4.36
N TYR A 132 -1.39 -4.47 -5.07
CA TYR A 132 -0.99 -5.06 -6.35
C TYR A 132 -1.84 -4.53 -7.49
N ARG A 133 -1.22 -4.21 -8.63
CA ARG A 133 -1.93 -3.77 -9.85
C ARG A 133 -1.33 -4.45 -11.06
N ASP A 134 -2.19 -4.95 -11.93
CA ASP A 134 -1.85 -5.19 -13.32
C ASP A 134 -2.35 -4.00 -14.14
N LEU A 135 -1.51 -3.48 -15.02
CA LEU A 135 -1.79 -2.32 -15.86
C LEU A 135 -1.99 -2.72 -17.33
N SER A 136 -2.20 -4.01 -17.60
CA SER A 136 -2.40 -4.55 -18.95
C SER A 136 -3.79 -4.26 -19.54
N GLU A 137 -4.78 -3.95 -18.70
CA GLU A 137 -6.20 -3.77 -19.11
C GLU A 137 -6.63 -2.29 -19.26
N PHE A 138 -5.67 -1.35 -19.32
CA PHE A 138 -5.93 0.08 -19.52
C PHE A 138 -4.96 0.71 -20.50
#